data_AF-A0A287SXI8-F1
#
_entry.id   AF-A0A287SXI8-F1
#
_cell.length_a   1.000
_cell.length_b   1.000
_cell.length_c   1.000
_cell.angle_alpha   90.00
_cell.angle_beta   90.00
_cell.angle_gamma   90.00
#
_symmetry.space_group_name_H-M   'P 1'
#
loop_
_entity.id
_entity.type
_entity.pdbx_description
1 polymer ?
#
loop_
_entity_poly.entity_id
_entity_poly.type
_entity_poly.pdbx_seq_one_letter_code
_entity_poly.pdbx_strand_id
1 'polypeptide(L)'
;MEGCHCIVESFQLTNELLIKYQYISDFFIALAYFSIPLELIYFAKKSSSFPYRWVLIQFSAFIVLCGTTHLINLWTFTMHTKTVDIIMTVAKVTTAVVSCATALTLIHIIPDLLGVKTRELFLKKKADELDREMGLVRTQEETGRHVRMLIHEIRSTLDSHTILKTTLVGLGRTLGLEECALWMPSRSGSSLELTHTLRHPTPAGSSVQINLPVVNQVFSTNRAIIVPHTSPLARIRTVQGRHVPLDVAAVRIPLLHLSNFQPELSAKSYGIMVLILPSDSARKWLAHELELIEVIADQVAVALSHAAILEESMRARDLLTEQNVALDLALREAEMADNRATTDSSASAAKVHNADP
;
A
#
# COMPACT_ATOMS: atom_id res chain seq x y z
N MET A 1 -73.24 -72.66 -31.23
CA MET A 1 -71.99 -72.69 -30.44
C MET A 1 -70.93 -72.00 -31.29
N GLU A 2 -70.69 -70.70 -31.14
CA GLU A 2 -69.65 -70.00 -31.93
C GLU A 2 -69.29 -68.59 -31.38
N GLY A 3 -69.58 -68.30 -30.10
CA GLY A 3 -69.43 -66.96 -29.52
C GLY A 3 -68.27 -66.75 -28.55
N CYS A 4 -67.41 -67.75 -28.31
CA CYS A 4 -66.44 -67.70 -27.19
C CYS A 4 -64.96 -67.75 -27.60
N HIS A 5 -64.63 -67.75 -28.89
CA HIS A 5 -63.24 -67.88 -29.37
C HIS A 5 -62.54 -66.52 -29.63
N CYS A 6 -63.24 -65.49 -30.13
CA CYS A 6 -62.60 -64.22 -30.50
C CYS A 6 -62.11 -63.38 -29.31
N ILE A 7 -62.77 -63.47 -28.14
CA ILE A 7 -62.36 -62.75 -26.92
C ILE A 7 -61.08 -63.38 -26.31
N VAL A 8 -60.95 -64.70 -26.42
CA VAL A 8 -59.79 -65.45 -25.90
C VAL A 8 -58.55 -65.21 -26.78
N GLU A 9 -58.71 -65.21 -28.11
CA GLU A 9 -57.62 -64.91 -29.05
C GLU A 9 -57.13 -63.46 -28.96
N SER A 10 -58.03 -62.48 -28.83
CA SER A 10 -57.65 -61.07 -28.66
C SER A 10 -56.97 -60.81 -27.31
N PHE A 11 -57.39 -61.50 -26.24
CA PHE A 11 -56.72 -61.47 -24.94
C PHE A 11 -55.33 -62.12 -24.98
N GLN A 12 -55.18 -63.26 -25.65
CA GLN A 12 -53.87 -63.92 -25.84
C GLN A 12 -52.91 -63.06 -26.68
N LEU A 13 -53.37 -62.46 -27.78
CA LEU A 13 -52.53 -61.57 -28.61
C LEU A 13 -52.06 -60.33 -27.83
N THR A 14 -52.94 -59.75 -27.01
CA THR A 14 -52.59 -58.59 -26.17
C THR A 14 -51.56 -58.96 -25.10
N ASN A 15 -51.66 -60.15 -24.50
CA ASN A 15 -50.69 -60.65 -23.53
C ASN A 15 -49.32 -60.93 -24.16
N GLU A 16 -49.27 -61.52 -25.36
CA GLU A 16 -48.03 -61.75 -26.12
C GLU A 16 -47.31 -60.44 -26.46
N LEU A 17 -48.07 -59.42 -26.91
CA LEU A 17 -47.51 -58.10 -27.18
C LEU A 17 -47.00 -57.44 -25.90
N LEU A 18 -47.76 -57.50 -24.80
CA LEU A 18 -47.36 -56.94 -23.51
C LEU A 18 -46.05 -57.55 -23.00
N ILE A 19 -45.92 -58.88 -23.04
CA ILE A 19 -44.70 -59.60 -22.63
C ILE A 19 -43.52 -59.20 -23.52
N LYS A 20 -43.72 -59.11 -24.84
CA LYS A 20 -42.67 -58.69 -25.79
C LYS A 20 -42.20 -57.25 -25.53
N TYR A 21 -43.11 -56.32 -25.27
CA TYR A 21 -42.75 -54.95 -24.91
C TYR A 21 -42.00 -54.90 -23.58
N GLN A 22 -42.46 -55.64 -22.57
CA GLN A 22 -41.78 -55.71 -21.28
C GLN A 22 -40.36 -56.27 -21.39
N TYR A 23 -40.17 -57.34 -22.19
CA TYR A 23 -38.86 -57.93 -22.48
C TYR A 23 -37.91 -56.92 -23.17
N ILE A 24 -38.40 -56.25 -24.22
CA ILE A 24 -37.60 -55.25 -24.96
C ILE A 24 -37.24 -54.07 -24.04
N SER A 25 -38.19 -53.59 -23.23
CA SER A 25 -37.97 -52.51 -22.28
C SER A 25 -36.95 -52.89 -21.20
N ASP A 26 -37.08 -54.05 -20.56
CA ASP A 26 -36.13 -54.50 -19.53
C ASP A 26 -34.71 -54.66 -20.08
N PHE A 27 -34.58 -55.12 -21.33
CA PHE A 27 -33.28 -55.20 -22.01
C PHE A 27 -32.63 -53.82 -22.20
N PHE A 28 -33.36 -52.84 -22.75
CA PHE A 28 -32.82 -51.49 -22.96
C PHE A 28 -32.56 -50.75 -21.65
N ILE A 29 -33.39 -50.95 -20.62
CA ILE A 29 -33.17 -50.38 -19.28
C ILE A 29 -31.91 -50.97 -18.66
N ALA A 30 -31.73 -52.30 -18.71
CA ALA A 30 -30.52 -52.94 -18.21
C ALA A 30 -29.27 -52.40 -18.92
N LEU A 31 -29.29 -52.32 -20.26
CA LEU A 31 -28.17 -51.78 -21.04
C LEU A 31 -27.83 -50.34 -20.63
N ALA A 32 -28.83 -49.46 -20.51
CA ALA A 32 -28.63 -48.08 -20.08
C ALA A 32 -28.06 -48.01 -18.66
N TYR A 33 -28.54 -48.85 -17.74
CA TYR A 33 -28.09 -48.89 -16.35
C TYR A 33 -26.69 -49.48 -16.17
N PHE A 34 -26.15 -50.20 -17.15
CA PHE A 34 -24.72 -50.54 -17.18
C PHE A 34 -23.87 -49.46 -17.89
N SER A 35 -24.43 -48.75 -18.87
CA SER A 35 -23.72 -47.69 -19.61
C SER A 35 -23.48 -46.43 -18.79
N ILE A 36 -24.51 -45.90 -18.11
CA ILE A 36 -24.43 -44.64 -17.35
C ILE A 36 -23.33 -44.69 -16.26
N PRO A 37 -23.22 -45.77 -15.44
CA PRO A 37 -22.15 -45.87 -14.45
C PRO A 37 -20.74 -45.87 -15.04
N LEU A 38 -20.54 -46.45 -16.23
CA LEU A 38 -19.24 -46.44 -16.90
C LEU A 38 -18.81 -45.01 -17.26
N GLU A 39 -19.73 -44.21 -17.79
CA GLU A 39 -19.52 -42.79 -18.09
C GLU A 39 -19.22 -41.97 -16.81
N LEU A 40 -19.98 -42.21 -15.73
CA LEU A 40 -19.78 -41.55 -14.44
C LEU A 40 -18.42 -41.91 -13.82
N ILE A 41 -17.98 -43.17 -13.90
CA ILE A 41 -16.69 -43.61 -13.39
C ILE A 41 -15.55 -43.01 -14.23
N TYR A 42 -15.69 -42.96 -15.56
CA TYR A 42 -14.72 -42.30 -16.43
C TYR A 42 -14.58 -40.80 -16.08
N PHE A 43 -15.71 -40.11 -15.91
CA PHE A 43 -15.74 -38.71 -15.48
C PHE A 43 -15.08 -38.51 -14.11
N ALA A 44 -15.39 -39.38 -13.13
CA ALA A 44 -14.81 -39.31 -11.78
C ALA A 44 -13.28 -39.52 -11.78
N LYS A 45 -12.76 -40.38 -12.68
CA LYS A 45 -11.31 -40.58 -12.85
C LYS A 45 -10.63 -39.39 -13.53
N LYS A 46 -11.28 -38.76 -14.51
CA LYS A 46 -10.70 -37.63 -15.27
C LYS A 46 -10.78 -36.31 -14.51
N SER A 47 -11.82 -36.11 -13.71
CA SER A 47 -12.02 -34.89 -12.92
C SER A 47 -11.18 -34.92 -11.63
N SER A 48 -10.04 -34.24 -11.65
CA SER A 48 -9.15 -34.06 -10.48
C SER A 48 -9.83 -33.31 -9.32
N SER A 49 -10.82 -32.46 -9.64
CA SER A 49 -11.31 -31.42 -8.73
C SER A 49 -12.66 -31.72 -8.05
N PHE A 50 -13.17 -32.96 -8.10
CA PHE A 50 -14.47 -33.29 -7.49
C PHE A 50 -14.32 -33.86 -6.07
N PRO A 51 -14.74 -33.13 -5.02
CA PRO A 51 -14.50 -33.52 -3.62
C PRO A 51 -15.33 -34.72 -3.13
N TYR A 52 -16.39 -35.10 -3.83
CA TYR A 52 -17.35 -36.15 -3.38
C TYR A 52 -17.33 -37.41 -4.25
N ARG A 53 -16.13 -37.93 -4.57
CA ARG A 53 -15.97 -39.13 -5.43
C ARG A 53 -16.72 -40.36 -4.90
N TRP A 54 -16.81 -40.52 -3.58
CA TRP A 54 -17.52 -41.63 -2.93
C TRP A 54 -19.02 -41.65 -3.25
N VAL A 55 -19.65 -40.48 -3.43
CA VAL A 55 -21.07 -40.36 -3.77
C VAL A 55 -21.32 -40.87 -5.18
N LEU A 56 -20.44 -40.51 -6.13
CA LEU A 56 -20.54 -41.02 -7.50
C LEU A 56 -20.39 -42.54 -7.54
N ILE A 57 -19.54 -43.12 -6.70
CA ILE A 57 -19.40 -44.57 -6.58
C ILE A 57 -20.67 -45.20 -6.00
N GLN A 58 -21.24 -44.63 -4.93
CA GLN A 58 -22.48 -45.12 -4.34
C GLN A 58 -23.68 -45.02 -5.30
N PHE A 59 -23.78 -43.92 -6.05
CA PHE A 59 -24.82 -43.70 -7.06
C PHE A 59 -24.65 -44.66 -8.25
N SER A 60 -23.42 -44.85 -8.72
CA SER A 60 -23.11 -45.86 -9.74
C SER A 60 -23.46 -47.29 -9.26
N ALA A 61 -23.13 -47.64 -8.02
CA ALA A 61 -23.48 -48.94 -7.44
C ALA A 61 -25.01 -49.14 -7.35
N PHE A 62 -25.75 -48.10 -6.95
CA PHE A 62 -27.21 -48.11 -6.93
C PHE A 62 -27.80 -48.37 -8.33
N ILE A 63 -27.34 -47.65 -9.36
CA ILE A 63 -27.81 -47.82 -10.74
C ILE A 63 -27.50 -49.22 -11.27
N VAL A 64 -26.30 -49.75 -11.02
CA VAL A 64 -25.92 -51.12 -11.43
C VAL A 64 -26.80 -52.17 -10.75
N LEU A 65 -27.07 -52.02 -9.44
CA LEU A 65 -27.93 -52.95 -8.71
C LEU A 65 -29.37 -52.91 -9.24
N CYS A 66 -29.91 -51.74 -9.56
CA CYS A 66 -31.19 -51.60 -10.26
C CYS A 66 -31.15 -52.29 -11.63
N GLY A 67 -30.09 -52.09 -12.43
CA GLY A 67 -29.93 -52.71 -13.75
C GLY A 67 -29.85 -54.23 -13.69
N THR A 68 -29.22 -54.74 -12.64
CA THR A 68 -29.13 -56.17 -12.34
C THR A 68 -30.52 -56.75 -12.10
N THR A 69 -31.44 -56.03 -11.44
CA THR A 69 -32.82 -56.52 -11.27
C THR A 69 -33.61 -56.61 -12.58
N HIS A 70 -33.38 -55.70 -13.53
CA HIS A 70 -33.97 -55.78 -14.87
C HIS A 70 -33.37 -56.93 -15.69
N LEU A 71 -32.05 -57.18 -15.56
CA LEU A 71 -31.39 -58.31 -16.20
C LEU A 71 -31.88 -59.66 -15.64
N ILE A 72 -32.08 -59.75 -14.32
CA ILE A 72 -32.66 -60.94 -13.68
C ILE A 72 -34.11 -61.14 -14.13
N ASN A 73 -34.91 -60.08 -14.27
CA ASN A 73 -36.27 -60.18 -14.82
C ASN A 73 -36.25 -60.75 -16.25
N LEU A 74 -35.35 -60.25 -17.11
CA LEU A 74 -35.18 -60.76 -18.48
C LEU A 74 -34.86 -62.26 -18.50
N TRP A 75 -33.97 -62.71 -17.61
CA TRP A 75 -33.61 -64.12 -17.47
C TRP A 75 -34.78 -64.97 -16.95
N THR A 76 -35.54 -64.43 -16.00
CA THR A 76 -36.67 -65.12 -15.34
C THR A 76 -37.80 -65.44 -16.33
N PHE A 77 -38.00 -64.64 -17.37
CA PHE A 77 -38.97 -64.93 -18.45
C PHE A 77 -38.68 -66.25 -19.19
N THR A 78 -37.42 -66.72 -19.20
CA THR A 78 -37.03 -67.96 -19.89
C THR A 78 -36.93 -69.17 -18.98
N MET A 79 -36.66 -68.97 -17.68
CA MET A 79 -36.37 -70.04 -16.72
C MET A 79 -36.89 -69.71 -15.31
N HIS A 80 -38.01 -70.31 -14.90
CA HIS A 80 -38.52 -70.19 -13.54
C HIS A 80 -37.91 -71.27 -12.64
N THR A 81 -36.96 -70.89 -11.77
CA THR A 81 -36.41 -71.75 -10.72
C THR A 81 -36.40 -71.03 -9.38
N LYS A 82 -36.57 -71.78 -8.27
CA LYS A 82 -36.54 -71.21 -6.91
C LYS A 82 -35.25 -70.45 -6.60
N THR A 83 -34.14 -70.84 -7.23
CA THR A 83 -32.84 -70.17 -7.09
C THR A 83 -32.87 -68.75 -7.64
N VAL A 84 -33.52 -68.52 -8.79
CA VAL A 84 -33.64 -67.19 -9.42
C VAL A 84 -34.50 -66.25 -8.57
N ASP A 85 -35.58 -66.74 -7.97
CA ASP A 85 -36.43 -65.94 -7.07
C ASP A 85 -35.66 -65.49 -5.80
N ILE A 86 -34.81 -66.36 -5.24
CA ILE A 86 -33.94 -66.02 -4.11
C ILE A 86 -32.93 -64.96 -4.53
N ILE A 87 -32.28 -65.12 -5.69
CA ILE A 87 -31.32 -64.14 -6.22
C ILE A 87 -32.00 -62.78 -6.45
N MET A 88 -33.21 -62.77 -7.01
CA MET A 88 -33.99 -61.55 -7.22
C MET A 88 -34.34 -60.86 -5.90
N THR A 89 -34.73 -61.63 -4.89
CA THR A 89 -35.06 -61.11 -3.56
C THR A 89 -33.84 -60.50 -2.89
N VAL A 90 -32.69 -61.19 -2.93
CA VAL A 90 -31.42 -60.67 -2.41
C VAL A 90 -30.99 -59.40 -3.15
N ALA A 91 -31.10 -59.38 -4.48
CA ALA A 91 -30.79 -58.20 -5.28
C ALA A 91 -31.66 -57.00 -4.87
N LYS A 92 -32.99 -57.18 -4.74
CA LYS A 92 -33.91 -56.12 -4.29
C LYS A 92 -33.60 -55.59 -2.89
N VAL A 93 -33.32 -56.48 -1.93
CA VAL A 93 -32.96 -56.07 -0.56
C VAL A 93 -31.66 -55.27 -0.58
N THR A 94 -30.65 -55.73 -1.32
CA THR A 94 -29.36 -55.03 -1.44
C THR A 94 -29.53 -53.66 -2.09
N THR A 95 -30.32 -53.57 -3.16
CA THR A 95 -30.68 -52.31 -3.82
C THR A 95 -31.37 -51.35 -2.86
N ALA A 96 -32.32 -51.84 -2.05
CA ALA A 96 -33.04 -51.01 -1.08
C ALA A 96 -32.10 -50.44 0.00
N VAL A 97 -31.17 -51.25 0.50
CA VAL A 97 -30.16 -50.80 1.48
C VAL A 97 -29.25 -49.74 0.88
N VAL A 98 -28.71 -49.97 -0.32
CA VAL A 98 -27.84 -49.02 -1.01
C VAL A 98 -28.59 -47.72 -1.36
N SER A 99 -29.86 -47.82 -1.76
CA SER A 99 -30.74 -46.67 -2.02
C SER A 99 -30.99 -45.81 -0.79
N CYS A 100 -31.26 -46.43 0.37
CA CYS A 100 -31.44 -45.72 1.63
C CYS A 100 -30.13 -45.03 2.06
N ALA A 101 -28.99 -45.73 1.96
CA ALA A 101 -27.68 -45.15 2.27
C ALA A 101 -27.36 -43.94 1.37
N THR A 102 -27.61 -44.03 0.07
CA THR A 102 -27.41 -42.91 -0.88
C THR A 102 -28.33 -41.73 -0.60
N ALA A 103 -29.58 -41.96 -0.19
CA ALA A 103 -30.49 -40.88 0.19
C ALA A 103 -29.99 -40.11 1.44
N LEU A 104 -29.48 -40.83 2.45
CA LEU A 104 -28.94 -40.22 3.66
C LEU A 104 -27.67 -39.41 3.39
N THR A 105 -26.75 -39.91 2.56
CA THR A 105 -25.54 -39.16 2.20
C THR A 105 -25.86 -37.89 1.41
N LEU A 106 -26.86 -37.94 0.53
CA LEU A 106 -27.28 -36.80 -0.27
C LEU A 106 -27.81 -35.63 0.58
N ILE A 107 -28.53 -35.92 1.68
CA ILE A 107 -29.02 -34.88 2.62
C ILE A 107 -27.87 -34.05 3.20
N HIS A 108 -26.72 -34.68 3.47
CA HIS A 108 -25.56 -33.99 4.03
C HIS A 108 -24.75 -33.24 2.96
N ILE A 109 -24.72 -33.75 1.73
CA ILE A 109 -23.84 -33.22 0.67
C ILE A 109 -24.48 -32.05 -0.08
N ILE A 110 -25.81 -32.02 -0.22
CA ILE A 110 -26.54 -30.88 -0.82
C ILE A 110 -26.19 -29.54 -0.13
N PRO A 111 -26.28 -29.40 1.21
CA PRO A 111 -25.97 -28.13 1.87
C PRO A 111 -24.49 -27.74 1.71
N ASP A 112 -23.57 -28.71 1.71
CA ASP A 112 -22.14 -28.43 1.52
C ASP A 112 -21.82 -27.94 0.09
N LEU A 113 -22.44 -28.54 -0.93
CA LEU A 113 -22.28 -28.09 -2.33
C LEU A 113 -22.81 -26.67 -2.52
N LEU A 114 -23.96 -26.37 -1.91
CA LEU A 114 -24.55 -25.03 -1.94
C LEU A 114 -23.69 -24.03 -1.16
N GLY A 115 -23.11 -24.43 -0.02
CA GLY A 115 -22.23 -23.60 0.80
C GLY A 115 -20.94 -23.22 0.08
N VAL A 116 -20.30 -24.14 -0.65
CA VAL A 116 -19.09 -23.84 -1.44
C VAL A 116 -19.38 -22.84 -2.55
N LYS A 117 -20.47 -23.03 -3.29
CA LYS A 117 -20.86 -22.10 -4.36
C LYS A 117 -21.22 -20.71 -3.82
N THR A 118 -21.89 -20.65 -2.66
CA THR A 118 -22.18 -19.39 -1.97
C THR A 118 -20.89 -18.72 -1.47
N ARG A 119 -19.92 -19.50 -0.96
CA ARG A 119 -18.62 -18.98 -0.51
C ARG A 119 -17.77 -18.47 -1.68
N GLU A 120 -17.79 -19.16 -2.82
CA GLU A 120 -17.13 -18.72 -4.05
C GLU A 120 -17.76 -17.42 -4.57
N LEU A 121 -19.09 -17.34 -4.61
CA LEU A 121 -19.81 -16.12 -4.96
C LEU A 121 -19.50 -14.96 -4.00
N PHE A 122 -19.44 -15.24 -2.70
CA PHE A 122 -19.10 -14.24 -1.69
C PHE A 122 -17.65 -13.75 -1.82
N LEU A 123 -16.70 -14.66 -2.02
CA LEU A 123 -15.29 -14.33 -2.25
C LEU A 123 -15.10 -13.54 -3.53
N LYS A 124 -15.80 -13.89 -4.60
CA LYS A 124 -15.77 -13.15 -5.87
C LYS A 124 -16.35 -11.75 -5.70
N LYS A 125 -17.47 -11.62 -4.98
CA LYS A 125 -18.07 -10.32 -4.66
C LYS A 125 -17.15 -9.46 -3.78
N LYS A 126 -16.46 -10.07 -2.81
CA LYS A 126 -15.44 -9.43 -1.98
C LYS A 126 -14.20 -9.02 -2.78
N ALA A 127 -13.76 -9.84 -3.73
CA ALA A 127 -12.66 -9.52 -4.62
C ALA A 127 -13.02 -8.36 -5.56
N ASP A 128 -14.22 -8.36 -6.14
CA ASP A 128 -14.73 -7.27 -6.98
C ASP A 128 -14.90 -5.96 -6.18
N GLU A 129 -15.36 -6.03 -4.93
CA GLU A 129 -15.43 -4.88 -4.02
C GLU A 129 -14.03 -4.33 -3.71
N LEU A 130 -13.07 -5.22 -3.42
CA LEU A 130 -11.68 -4.85 -3.13
C LEU A 130 -10.98 -4.28 -4.37
N ASP A 131 -11.27 -4.77 -5.58
CA ASP A 131 -10.72 -4.26 -6.83
C ASP A 131 -11.32 -2.88 -7.17
N ARG A 132 -12.59 -2.64 -6.79
CA ARG A 132 -13.21 -1.30 -6.83
C ARG A 132 -12.59 -0.33 -5.84
N GLU A 133 -12.33 -0.77 -4.61
CA GLU A 133 -11.63 0.03 -3.60
C GLU A 133 -10.18 0.30 -4.00
N MET A 134 -9.47 -0.70 -4.55
CA MET A 134 -8.12 -0.53 -5.11
C MET A 134 -8.11 0.41 -6.32
N GLY A 135 -9.14 0.40 -7.18
CA GLY A 135 -9.29 1.34 -8.29
C GLY A 135 -9.46 2.80 -7.84
N LEU A 136 -10.15 3.03 -6.71
CA LEU A 136 -10.27 4.34 -6.05
C LEU A 136 -8.95 4.77 -5.40
N VAL A 137 -8.16 3.83 -4.85
CA VAL A 137 -6.82 4.11 -4.33
C VAL A 137 -5.83 4.42 -5.46
N ARG A 138 -5.92 3.75 -6.61
CA ARG A 138 -5.02 3.94 -7.76
C ARG A 138 -5.17 5.34 -8.37
N THR A 139 -6.39 5.87 -8.44
CA THR A 139 -6.67 7.24 -8.86
C THR A 139 -6.16 8.27 -7.84
N GLN A 140 -6.19 7.94 -6.55
CA GLN A 140 -5.54 8.72 -5.49
C GLN A 140 -4.01 8.62 -5.52
N GLU A 141 -3.45 7.53 -6.01
CA GLU A 141 -2.01 7.30 -6.09
C GLU A 141 -1.37 8.03 -7.28
N GLU A 142 -2.05 8.12 -8.43
CA GLU A 142 -1.69 8.94 -9.59
C GLU A 142 -1.85 10.44 -9.30
N THR A 143 -2.97 10.84 -8.70
CA THR A 143 -3.16 12.22 -8.20
C THR A 143 -2.15 12.54 -7.12
N GLY A 144 -1.87 11.60 -6.22
CA GLY A 144 -0.84 11.69 -5.18
C GLY A 144 0.57 11.70 -5.76
N ARG A 145 0.82 11.10 -6.92
CA ARG A 145 2.11 11.16 -7.62
C ARG A 145 2.29 12.52 -8.32
N HIS A 146 1.25 13.07 -8.93
CA HIS A 146 1.28 14.45 -9.45
C HIS A 146 1.37 15.49 -8.34
N VAL A 147 0.65 15.30 -7.21
CA VAL A 147 0.78 16.15 -6.03
C VAL A 147 2.14 15.96 -5.36
N ARG A 148 2.71 14.75 -5.30
CA ARG A 148 4.08 14.54 -4.81
C ARG A 148 5.13 15.13 -5.75
N MET A 149 4.91 15.09 -7.06
CA MET A 149 5.79 15.72 -8.06
C MET A 149 5.70 17.24 -7.96
N LEU A 150 4.49 17.81 -7.86
CA LEU A 150 4.27 19.23 -7.61
C LEU A 150 4.81 19.67 -6.25
N ILE A 151 4.61 18.90 -5.18
CA ILE A 151 5.18 19.16 -3.86
C ILE A 151 6.70 19.02 -3.91
N HIS A 152 7.25 18.08 -4.68
CA HIS A 152 8.69 17.90 -4.84
C HIS A 152 9.30 19.04 -5.65
N GLU A 153 8.61 19.54 -6.67
CA GLU A 153 9.03 20.66 -7.51
C GLU A 153 8.83 22.01 -6.81
N ILE A 154 7.76 22.16 -6.02
CA ILE A 154 7.58 23.26 -5.05
C ILE A 154 8.65 23.16 -3.95
N ARG A 155 9.01 21.97 -3.46
CA ARG A 155 10.07 21.79 -2.45
C ARG A 155 11.48 21.90 -3.02
N SER A 156 11.70 21.65 -4.32
CA SER A 156 12.97 21.88 -5.00
C SER A 156 13.14 23.35 -5.42
N THR A 157 12.05 24.12 -5.46
CA THR A 157 12.06 25.57 -5.65
C THR A 157 11.87 26.37 -4.34
N LEU A 158 11.46 25.72 -3.24
CA LEU A 158 11.47 26.27 -1.90
C LEU A 158 12.90 26.28 -1.34
N ASP A 159 13.70 27.16 -1.91
CA ASP A 159 14.84 27.72 -1.22
C ASP A 159 14.36 28.22 0.16
N SER A 160 14.99 27.78 1.24
CA SER A 160 14.78 28.29 2.60
C SER A 160 14.74 29.83 2.62
N HIS A 161 15.55 30.47 1.76
CA HIS A 161 15.56 31.91 1.59
C HIS A 161 14.26 32.46 0.99
N THR A 162 13.53 31.72 0.15
CA THR A 162 12.26 32.16 -0.46
C THR A 162 11.10 32.14 0.53
N ILE A 163 10.98 31.10 1.37
CA ILE A 163 9.92 31.04 2.42
C ILE A 163 10.10 32.19 3.40
N LEU A 164 11.33 32.37 3.87
CA LEU A 164 11.65 33.38 4.86
C LEU A 164 11.48 34.79 4.29
N LYS A 165 11.95 35.02 3.05
CA LYS A 165 11.75 36.29 2.34
C LYS A 165 10.26 36.59 2.10
N THR A 166 9.47 35.60 1.71
CA THR A 166 8.02 35.77 1.52
C THR A 166 7.32 36.12 2.84
N THR A 167 7.73 35.48 3.93
CA THR A 167 7.19 35.73 5.28
C THR A 167 7.53 37.15 5.76
N LEU A 168 8.79 37.57 5.58
CA LEU A 168 9.23 38.94 5.89
C LEU A 168 8.47 39.97 5.05
N VAL A 169 8.25 39.70 3.75
CA VAL A 169 7.46 40.57 2.85
C VAL A 169 6.00 40.68 3.29
N GLY A 170 5.36 39.57 3.66
CA GLY A 170 4.01 39.56 4.21
C GLY A 170 3.92 40.40 5.49
N LEU A 171 4.82 40.17 6.44
CA LEU A 171 4.90 40.91 7.71
C LEU A 171 5.14 42.41 7.49
N GLY A 172 6.03 42.77 6.56
CA GLY A 172 6.28 44.15 6.17
C GLY A 172 5.04 44.87 5.63
N ARG A 173 4.20 44.17 4.87
CA ARG A 173 2.92 44.72 4.37
C ARG A 173 1.87 44.85 5.47
N THR A 174 1.69 43.82 6.29
CA THR A 174 0.68 43.78 7.35
C THR A 174 0.92 44.85 8.42
N LEU A 175 2.17 45.03 8.83
CA LEU A 175 2.54 46.02 9.86
C LEU A 175 2.94 47.37 9.27
N GLY A 176 2.99 47.54 7.95
CA GLY A 176 3.40 48.79 7.30
C GLY A 176 4.83 49.20 7.66
N LEU A 177 5.76 48.25 7.61
CA LEU A 177 7.15 48.45 8.02
C LEU A 177 7.96 49.15 6.92
N GLU A 178 8.89 49.98 7.36
CA GLU A 178 9.95 50.50 6.51
C GLU A 178 10.96 49.40 6.20
N GLU A 179 11.39 48.66 7.22
CA GLU A 179 12.37 47.58 7.09
C GLU A 179 12.10 46.46 8.09
N CYS A 180 12.44 45.22 7.71
CA CYS A 180 12.46 44.07 8.61
C CYS A 180 13.72 43.26 8.35
N ALA A 181 14.45 42.94 9.40
CA ALA A 181 15.75 42.30 9.33
C ALA A 181 15.83 41.10 10.26
N LEU A 182 16.53 40.06 9.81
CA LEU A 182 16.80 38.88 10.59
C LEU A 182 18.30 38.73 10.86
N TRP A 183 18.65 38.71 12.13
CA TRP A 183 20.00 38.51 12.64
C TRP A 183 20.14 37.07 13.16
N MET A 184 21.08 36.32 12.60
CA MET A 184 21.31 34.91 12.93
C MET A 184 22.69 34.73 13.56
N PRO A 185 22.87 33.79 14.51
CA PRO A 185 24.17 33.55 15.11
C PRO A 185 25.18 33.03 14.09
N SER A 186 26.37 33.62 14.11
CA SER A 186 27.53 33.20 13.31
C SER A 186 28.00 31.80 13.73
N ARG A 187 28.75 31.12 12.85
CA ARG A 187 29.38 29.81 13.14
C ARG A 187 30.30 29.84 14.36
N SER A 188 30.88 31.00 14.68
CA SER A 188 31.70 31.19 15.88
C SER A 188 30.90 31.29 17.18
N GLY A 189 29.58 31.49 17.10
CA GLY A 189 28.69 31.68 18.24
C GLY A 189 28.90 32.96 19.04
N SER A 190 29.82 33.84 18.62
CA SER A 190 30.21 35.06 19.34
C SER A 190 29.51 36.33 18.82
N SER A 191 28.96 36.26 17.61
CA SER A 191 28.30 37.37 16.95
C SER A 191 27.04 36.93 16.20
N LEU A 192 26.16 37.88 15.96
CA LEU A 192 25.03 37.79 15.07
C LEU A 192 25.42 38.37 13.71
N GLU A 193 25.03 37.72 12.63
CA GLU A 193 25.21 38.14 11.25
C GLU A 193 23.84 38.42 10.62
N LEU A 194 23.76 39.51 9.87
CA LEU A 194 22.54 39.87 9.15
C LEU A 194 22.34 38.93 7.96
N THR A 195 21.29 38.10 7.99
CA THR A 195 21.04 37.08 6.96
C THR A 195 19.98 37.52 5.95
N HIS A 196 18.93 38.20 6.40
CA HIS A 196 17.81 38.61 5.54
C HIS A 196 17.32 40.01 5.87
N THR A 197 16.90 40.73 4.83
CA THR A 197 16.35 42.09 4.86
C THR A 197 15.14 42.16 3.92
N LEU A 198 14.17 43.00 4.25
CA LEU A 198 12.90 43.13 3.54
C LEU A 198 13.05 43.88 2.20
N ARG A 199 13.70 45.04 2.21
CA ARG A 199 13.71 45.94 1.02
C ARG A 199 15.08 46.10 0.36
N HIS A 200 16.18 46.01 1.11
CA HIS A 200 17.52 46.29 0.61
C HIS A 200 18.35 45.00 0.46
N PRO A 201 19.31 44.93 -0.49
CA PRO A 201 20.30 43.86 -0.50
C PRO A 201 21.09 43.88 0.81
N THR A 202 21.33 42.72 1.41
CA THR A 202 22.09 42.59 2.67
C THR A 202 23.44 43.30 2.52
N PRO A 203 23.75 44.34 3.33
CA PRO A 203 25.07 44.96 3.34
C PRO A 203 26.08 43.91 3.82
N ALA A 204 26.96 43.48 2.92
CA ALA A 204 27.94 42.43 3.16
C ALA A 204 28.75 42.71 4.43
N GLY A 205 28.78 41.74 5.36
CA GLY A 205 29.61 41.80 6.58
C GLY A 205 29.01 42.53 7.79
N SER A 206 27.70 42.82 7.80
CA SER A 206 27.06 43.40 8.99
C SER A 206 26.96 42.37 10.12
N SER A 207 27.79 42.52 11.14
CA SER A 207 27.82 41.66 12.32
C SER A 207 27.75 42.46 13.62
N VAL A 208 27.05 41.91 14.62
CA VAL A 208 26.80 42.52 15.93
C VAL A 208 27.20 41.52 17.01
N GLN A 209 27.97 41.93 18.00
CA GLN A 209 28.38 41.01 19.07
C GLN A 209 27.20 40.63 19.98
N ILE A 210 27.14 39.37 20.40
CA ILE A 210 26.05 38.84 21.24
C ILE A 210 26.11 39.41 22.67
N ASN A 211 27.31 39.78 23.14
CA ASN A 211 27.54 40.33 24.48
C ASN A 211 26.99 41.75 24.71
N LEU A 212 26.42 42.39 23.68
CA LEU A 212 25.87 43.73 23.82
C LEU A 212 24.64 43.74 24.75
N PRO A 213 24.48 44.78 25.59
CA PRO A 213 23.41 44.83 26.59
C PRO A 213 22.02 44.75 25.95
N VAL A 214 21.84 45.37 24.79
CA VAL A 214 20.60 45.33 24.01
C VAL A 214 20.28 43.93 23.49
N VAL A 215 21.29 43.16 23.05
CA VAL A 215 21.11 41.78 22.56
C VAL A 215 20.74 40.87 23.73
N ASN A 216 21.46 40.99 24.85
CA ASN A 216 21.16 40.26 26.08
C ASN A 216 19.75 40.56 26.60
N GLN A 217 19.30 41.82 26.50
CA GLN A 217 17.95 42.21 26.89
C GLN A 217 16.90 41.48 26.04
N VAL A 218 17.04 41.50 24.71
CA VAL A 218 16.15 40.78 23.79
C VAL A 218 16.17 39.27 24.08
N PHE A 219 17.35 38.70 24.31
CA PHE A 219 17.50 37.27 24.60
C PHE A 219 16.95 36.87 25.97
N SER A 220 16.91 37.77 26.94
CA SER A 220 16.37 37.47 28.28
C SER A 220 14.84 37.36 28.31
N THR A 221 14.14 37.94 27.34
CA THR A 221 12.67 38.02 27.31
C THR A 221 12.06 37.27 26.13
N ASN A 222 10.91 36.62 26.32
CA ASN A 222 10.01 36.23 25.21
C ASN A 222 9.23 37.42 24.62
N ARG A 223 9.46 38.61 25.20
CA ARG A 223 9.06 39.95 24.83
C ARG A 223 9.34 40.37 23.39
N ALA A 224 8.40 40.91 22.63
CA ALA A 224 8.78 41.98 21.69
C ALA A 224 9.13 43.24 22.50
N ILE A 225 10.34 43.78 22.35
CA ILE A 225 10.81 44.96 23.09
C ILE A 225 11.16 46.11 22.15
N ILE A 226 10.95 47.35 22.60
CA ILE A 226 11.37 48.53 21.87
C ILE A 226 12.85 48.78 22.15
N VAL A 227 13.63 48.90 21.08
CA VAL A 227 15.07 49.09 21.09
C VAL A 227 15.42 50.50 20.63
N PRO A 228 16.45 51.16 21.21
CA PRO A 228 16.88 52.46 20.71
C PRO A 228 17.31 52.40 19.23
N HIS A 229 16.91 53.39 18.44
CA HIS A 229 17.34 53.53 17.04
C HIS A 229 18.87 53.66 16.88
N THR A 230 19.59 54.03 17.94
CA THR A 230 21.06 54.07 18.00
C THR A 230 21.72 52.70 18.17
N SER A 231 20.93 51.65 18.40
CA SER A 231 21.43 50.28 18.57
C SER A 231 22.09 49.76 17.28
N PRO A 232 23.19 48.99 17.37
CA PRO A 232 23.77 48.30 16.23
C PRO A 232 22.77 47.39 15.48
N LEU A 233 21.76 46.86 16.18
CA LEU A 233 20.69 46.05 15.60
C LEU A 233 19.77 46.85 14.67
N ALA A 234 19.59 48.14 14.94
CA ALA A 234 18.76 49.06 14.15
C ALA A 234 19.52 49.70 12.98
N ARG A 235 20.86 49.61 12.98
CA ARG A 235 21.74 50.23 11.98
C ARG A 235 21.87 49.36 10.72
N ILE A 236 20.74 49.00 10.13
CA ILE A 236 20.64 48.28 8.85
C ILE A 236 20.78 49.27 7.66
N ARG A 237 20.63 50.57 7.93
CA ARG A 237 20.81 51.67 6.96
C ARG A 237 22.10 52.46 7.22
N THR A 238 22.77 52.88 6.16
CA THR A 238 23.62 54.08 6.17
C THR A 238 22.74 55.29 5.90
N VAL A 239 22.20 55.94 6.94
CA VAL A 239 21.30 57.09 6.75
C VAL A 239 22.11 58.34 6.39
N GLN A 240 22.07 58.77 5.12
CA GLN A 240 22.31 60.16 4.73
C GLN A 240 20.99 60.93 4.93
N GLY A 241 20.85 61.67 6.04
CA GLY A 241 19.67 62.51 6.28
C GLY A 241 19.33 62.71 7.76
N ARG A 242 18.66 63.83 8.09
CA ARG A 242 18.35 64.30 9.46
C ARG A 242 17.74 63.19 10.34
N HIS A 243 18.30 63.04 11.54
CA HIS A 243 17.86 62.14 12.62
C HIS A 243 16.40 62.39 13.00
N VAL A 244 15.49 61.52 12.54
CA VAL A 244 14.16 61.35 13.16
C VAL A 244 14.22 60.04 13.96
N PRO A 245 13.77 60.01 15.22
CA PRO A 245 13.76 58.78 16.00
C PRO A 245 12.84 57.75 15.35
N LEU A 246 13.45 56.65 14.93
CA LEU A 246 12.77 55.45 14.45
C LEU A 246 12.31 54.62 15.65
N ASP A 247 11.05 54.21 15.65
CA ASP A 247 10.56 53.23 16.63
C ASP A 247 10.91 51.82 16.13
N VAL A 248 11.86 51.20 16.82
CA VAL A 248 12.40 49.88 16.46
C VAL A 248 11.94 48.85 17.47
N ALA A 249 11.32 47.77 17.00
CA ALA A 249 10.99 46.61 17.82
C ALA A 249 11.96 45.47 17.52
N ALA A 250 12.36 44.73 18.56
CA ALA A 250 13.17 43.53 18.44
C ALA A 250 12.54 42.39 19.23
N VAL A 251 12.59 41.19 18.65
CA VAL A 251 12.07 39.96 19.27
C VAL A 251 13.04 38.82 19.02
N ARG A 252 13.22 37.95 20.01
CA ARG A 252 14.07 36.76 19.87
C ARG A 252 13.36 35.69 19.03
N ILE A 253 14.12 35.00 18.19
CA ILE A 253 13.66 33.82 17.46
C ILE A 253 14.42 32.60 17.99
N PRO A 254 13.75 31.63 18.61
CA PRO A 254 14.40 30.39 19.02
C PRO A 254 14.83 29.58 17.80
N LEU A 255 16.10 29.17 17.76
CA LEU A 255 16.64 28.31 16.72
C LEU A 255 16.89 26.93 17.31
N LEU A 256 16.30 25.90 16.69
CA LEU A 256 16.61 24.52 17.04
C LEU A 256 17.97 24.16 16.47
N HIS A 257 18.95 23.92 17.35
CA HIS A 257 20.25 23.42 16.96
C HIS A 257 20.27 21.90 17.13
N LEU A 258 20.09 21.17 16.03
CA LEU A 258 20.30 19.73 15.96
C LEU A 258 21.81 19.47 15.80
N SER A 259 22.57 19.67 16.87
CA SER A 259 23.91 19.07 16.94
C SER A 259 23.74 17.59 17.28
N ASN A 260 23.99 16.74 16.29
CA ASN A 260 24.01 15.29 16.48
C ASN A 260 25.02 14.92 17.59
N PHE A 261 24.57 14.06 18.50
CA PHE A 261 25.34 13.29 19.49
C PHE A 261 25.48 13.77 20.96
N GLN A 262 24.90 14.90 21.40
CA GLN A 262 24.82 15.17 22.85
C GLN A 262 23.61 16.04 23.24
N PRO A 263 22.51 15.46 23.74
CA PRO A 263 21.28 16.20 24.06
C PRO A 263 21.39 17.09 25.31
N GLU A 264 22.45 16.96 26.11
CA GLU A 264 22.54 17.59 27.44
C GLU A 264 23.17 19.00 27.44
N LEU A 265 23.83 19.40 26.35
CA LEU A 265 24.46 20.73 26.21
C LEU A 265 24.02 21.44 24.92
N SER A 266 22.75 21.28 24.50
CA SER A 266 22.21 22.08 23.40
C SER A 266 22.13 23.55 23.86
N ALA A 267 23.17 24.32 23.55
CA ALA A 267 23.17 25.76 23.75
C ALA A 267 21.98 26.33 22.96
N LYS A 268 20.97 26.84 23.67
CA LYS A 268 19.81 27.49 23.04
C LYS A 268 20.32 28.63 22.18
N SER A 269 20.29 28.41 20.87
CA SER A 269 20.72 29.39 19.88
C SER A 269 19.52 30.27 19.55
N TYR A 270 19.72 31.58 19.53
CA TYR A 270 18.65 32.54 19.24
C TYR A 270 19.07 33.45 18.10
N GLY A 271 18.15 33.67 17.16
CA GLY A 271 18.19 34.79 16.23
C GLY A 271 17.45 36.00 16.81
N ILE A 272 17.56 37.15 16.14
CA ILE A 272 16.79 38.36 16.46
C ILE A 272 16.09 38.85 15.20
N MET A 273 14.78 39.06 15.29
CA MET A 273 14.03 39.80 14.29
C MET A 273 13.94 41.26 14.71
N VAL A 274 14.30 42.17 13.82
CA VAL A 274 14.25 43.63 14.05
C VAL A 274 13.29 44.24 13.06
N LEU A 275 12.31 44.98 13.56
CA LEU A 275 11.25 45.63 12.79
C LEU A 275 11.36 47.15 12.96
N ILE A 276 11.35 47.87 11.84
CA ILE A 276 11.55 49.31 11.80
C ILE A 276 10.33 49.98 11.18
N LEU A 277 9.70 50.90 11.93
CA LEU A 277 8.59 51.71 11.44
C LEU A 277 9.06 52.88 10.56
N PRO A 278 8.20 53.43 9.68
CA PRO A 278 8.54 54.54 8.80
C PRO A 278 8.90 55.82 9.54
N SER A 279 10.06 56.39 9.20
CA SER A 279 10.60 57.64 9.78
C SER A 279 9.69 58.86 9.57
N ASP A 280 8.87 58.86 8.52
CA ASP A 280 8.02 59.99 8.12
C ASP A 280 6.65 60.00 8.83
N SER A 281 6.38 58.99 9.65
CA SER A 281 5.16 58.90 10.43
C SER A 281 5.49 59.02 11.92
N ALA A 282 4.75 59.85 12.67
CA ALA A 282 4.85 59.91 14.14
C ALA A 282 4.27 58.64 14.83
N ARG A 283 4.25 57.52 14.10
CA ARG A 283 3.67 56.25 14.51
C ARG A 283 4.58 55.57 15.52
N LYS A 284 3.97 55.07 16.58
CA LYS A 284 4.63 54.25 17.59
C LYS A 284 4.03 52.85 17.59
N TRP A 285 4.79 51.89 18.10
CA TRP A 285 4.29 50.53 18.30
C TRP A 285 3.15 50.50 19.30
N LEU A 286 2.01 49.94 18.88
CA LEU A 286 0.88 49.67 19.75
C LEU A 286 1.06 48.34 20.48
N ALA A 287 0.48 48.19 21.67
CA ALA A 287 0.62 46.97 22.47
C ALA A 287 0.19 45.70 21.70
N HIS A 288 -0.91 45.78 20.95
CA HIS A 288 -1.40 44.66 20.14
C HIS A 288 -0.50 44.34 18.93
N GLU A 289 0.25 45.31 18.41
CA GLU A 289 1.21 45.06 17.33
C GLU A 289 2.43 44.30 17.87
N LEU A 290 2.86 44.60 19.09
CA LEU A 290 3.93 43.85 19.76
C LEU A 290 3.52 42.40 20.06
N GLU A 291 2.30 42.18 20.54
CA GLU A 291 1.75 40.82 20.72
C GLU A 291 1.66 40.05 19.39
N LEU A 292 1.27 40.72 18.31
CA LEU A 292 1.25 40.11 16.98
C LEU A 292 2.67 39.74 16.49
N ILE A 293 3.67 40.59 16.76
CA ILE A 293 5.07 40.32 16.43
C ILE A 293 5.57 39.07 17.17
N GLU A 294 5.20 38.88 18.43
CA GLU A 294 5.57 37.69 19.20
C GLU A 294 5.03 36.41 18.55
N VAL A 295 3.74 36.39 18.20
CA VAL A 295 3.13 35.24 17.52
C VAL A 295 3.80 34.97 16.17
N ILE A 296 4.13 36.03 15.41
CA ILE A 296 4.79 35.85 14.12
C ILE A 296 6.24 35.38 14.30
N ALA A 297 6.95 35.83 15.32
CA ALA A 297 8.30 35.37 15.62
C ALA A 297 8.33 33.86 15.89
N ASP A 298 7.35 33.33 16.62
CA ASP A 298 7.20 31.88 16.83
C ASP A 298 6.92 31.14 15.52
N GLN A 299 6.07 31.67 14.65
CA GLN A 299 5.81 31.07 13.34
C GLN A 299 7.06 31.08 12.43
N VAL A 300 7.83 32.16 12.47
CA VAL A 300 9.11 32.27 11.75
C VAL A 300 10.12 31.27 12.32
N ALA A 301 10.16 31.06 13.64
CA ALA A 301 11.02 30.06 14.27
C ALA A 301 10.71 28.64 13.80
N VAL A 302 9.43 28.29 13.69
CA VAL A 302 8.98 26.99 13.16
C VAL A 302 9.40 26.83 11.70
N ALA A 303 9.20 27.86 10.88
CA ALA A 303 9.58 27.84 9.47
C ALA A 303 11.11 27.66 9.30
N LEU A 304 11.91 28.38 10.08
CA LEU A 304 13.38 28.26 10.10
C LEU A 304 13.82 26.88 10.57
N SER A 305 13.13 26.31 11.55
CA SER A 305 13.43 24.95 12.04
C SER A 305 13.17 23.89 10.97
N HIS A 306 12.03 23.97 10.27
CA HIS A 306 11.73 23.08 9.16
C HIS A 306 12.75 23.22 8.02
N ALA A 307 13.20 24.44 7.74
CA ALA A 307 14.22 24.67 6.73
C ALA A 307 15.57 24.07 7.13
N ALA A 308 16.00 24.22 8.39
CA ALA A 308 17.24 23.64 8.90
C ALA A 308 17.23 22.10 8.85
N ILE A 309 16.13 21.47 9.27
CA ILE A 309 15.94 20.01 9.20
C ILE A 309 15.99 19.53 7.75
N LEU A 310 15.32 20.25 6.85
CA LEU A 310 15.31 19.91 5.43
C LEU A 310 16.72 19.98 4.85
N GLU A 311 17.47 21.02 5.18
CA GLU A 311 18.85 21.19 4.71
C GLU A 311 19.77 20.07 5.23
N GLU A 312 19.66 19.70 6.50
CA GLU A 312 20.42 18.58 7.08
C GLU A 312 20.04 17.24 6.42
N SER A 313 18.75 17.00 6.21
CA SER A 313 18.27 15.79 5.53
C SER A 313 18.77 15.72 4.08
N MET A 314 18.85 16.86 3.38
CA MET A 314 19.40 16.92 2.03
C MET A 314 20.90 16.61 2.04
N ARG A 315 21.68 17.21 2.94
CA ARG A 315 23.12 16.93 3.08
C ARG A 315 23.39 15.45 3.40
N ALA A 316 22.61 14.85 4.30
CA ALA A 316 22.75 13.44 4.65
C ALA A 316 22.45 12.52 3.43
N ARG A 317 21.42 12.84 2.66
CA ARG A 317 21.08 12.10 1.44
C ARG A 317 22.19 12.21 0.39
N ASP A 318 22.75 13.40 0.21
CA ASP A 318 23.79 13.62 -0.79
C ASP A 318 25.07 12.86 -0.41
N LEU A 319 25.45 12.84 0.89
CA LEU A 319 26.56 12.03 1.41
C LEU A 319 26.32 10.52 1.20
N LEU A 320 25.11 10.02 1.49
CA LEU A 320 24.77 8.62 1.26
C LEU A 320 24.82 8.26 -0.23
N THR A 321 24.42 9.19 -1.10
CA THR A 321 24.49 9.00 -2.54
C THR A 321 25.95 8.91 -3.00
N GLU A 322 26.82 9.77 -2.48
CA GLU A 322 28.26 9.72 -2.75
C GLU A 322 28.89 8.42 -2.25
N GLN A 323 28.55 7.97 -1.03
CA GLN A 323 29.02 6.70 -0.49
C GLN A 323 28.54 5.49 -1.30
N ASN A 324 27.28 5.49 -1.75
CA ASN A 324 26.75 4.41 -2.59
C ASN A 324 27.47 4.35 -3.94
N VAL A 325 27.79 5.49 -4.55
CA VAL A 325 28.55 5.55 -5.80
C VAL A 325 29.97 5.04 -5.59
N ALA A 326 30.65 5.45 -4.51
CA ALA A 326 31.99 4.96 -4.18
C ALA A 326 32.00 3.45 -3.91
N LEU A 327 30.98 2.94 -3.22
CA LEU A 327 30.83 1.51 -2.94
C LEU A 327 30.60 0.70 -4.22
N ASP A 328 29.74 1.17 -5.14
CA ASP A 328 29.50 0.50 -6.43
C ASP A 328 30.78 0.46 -7.28
N LEU A 329 31.57 1.53 -7.25
CA LEU A 329 32.88 1.56 -7.93
C LEU A 329 33.84 0.50 -7.35
N ALA A 330 33.96 0.44 -6.02
CA ALA A 330 34.82 -0.52 -5.35
C ALA A 330 34.40 -1.98 -5.60
N LEU A 331 33.09 -2.25 -5.66
CA LEU A 331 32.56 -3.58 -6.00
C LEU A 331 32.94 -3.98 -7.42
N ARG A 332 32.81 -3.09 -8.40
CA ARG A 332 33.20 -3.36 -9.80
C ARG A 332 34.71 -3.60 -9.93
N GLU A 333 35.53 -2.86 -9.21
CA GLU A 333 36.99 -3.06 -9.21
C GLU A 333 37.37 -4.44 -8.64
N ALA A 334 36.71 -4.86 -7.55
CA ALA A 334 36.91 -6.18 -6.96
C ALA A 334 36.48 -7.30 -7.90
N GLU A 335 35.32 -7.17 -8.57
CA GLU A 335 34.83 -8.16 -9.55
C GLU A 335 35.77 -8.27 -10.77
N MET A 336 36.31 -7.14 -11.25
CA MET A 336 37.30 -7.16 -12.33
C MET A 336 38.62 -7.83 -11.91
N ALA A 337 39.06 -7.65 -10.67
CA ALA A 337 40.27 -8.29 -10.15
C ALA A 337 40.10 -9.82 -10.02
N ASP A 338 38.94 -10.28 -9.54
CA ASP A 338 38.63 -11.71 -9.41
C ASP A 338 38.51 -12.41 -10.77
N ASN A 339 37.83 -11.76 -11.73
CA ASN A 339 37.75 -12.25 -13.11
C ASN A 339 39.12 -12.35 -13.79
N ARG A 340 40.04 -11.40 -13.54
CA ARG A 340 41.42 -11.50 -14.04
C ARG A 340 42.18 -12.67 -13.42
N ALA A 341 42.08 -12.84 -12.11
CA ALA A 341 42.75 -13.94 -11.40
C ALA A 341 42.27 -15.33 -11.87
N THR A 342 40.97 -15.49 -12.11
CA THR A 342 40.41 -16.73 -12.66
C THR A 342 40.81 -16.99 -14.12
N THR A 343 40.90 -15.94 -14.95
CA THR A 343 41.43 -16.08 -16.32
C THR A 343 42.92 -16.44 -16.35
N ASP A 344 43.74 -15.86 -15.48
CA ASP A 344 45.17 -16.19 -15.40
C ASP A 344 45.41 -17.61 -14.86
N SER A 345 44.60 -18.05 -13.89
CA SER A 345 44.66 -19.42 -13.37
C SER A 345 44.27 -20.46 -14.42
N SER A 346 43.20 -20.23 -15.19
CA SER A 346 42.77 -21.12 -16.27
C SER A 346 43.73 -21.14 -17.46
N ALA A 347 44.34 -20.00 -17.82
CA ALA A 347 45.38 -19.93 -18.84
C ALA A 347 46.66 -20.69 -18.44
N SER A 348 47.02 -20.66 -17.15
CA SER A 348 48.17 -21.42 -16.62
C SER A 348 47.88 -22.93 -16.61
N ALA A 349 46.68 -23.35 -16.21
CA ALA A 349 46.27 -24.76 -16.23
C ALA A 349 46.22 -25.35 -17.66
N ALA A 350 45.75 -24.59 -18.66
CA ALA A 350 45.74 -25.01 -20.06
C ALA A 350 47.16 -25.18 -20.65
N LYS A 351 48.15 -24.42 -20.14
CA LYS A 351 49.54 -24.51 -20.57
C LYS A 351 50.26 -25.75 -20.03
N VAL A 352 49.85 -26.24 -18.86
CA VAL A 352 50.37 -27.47 -18.25
C VAL A 352 49.80 -28.72 -18.94
N HIS A 353 48.54 -28.68 -19.41
CA HIS A 353 47.91 -29.84 -20.05
C HIS A 353 48.35 -30.09 -21.50
N ASN A 354 48.93 -29.09 -22.18
CA ASN A 354 49.49 -29.22 -23.54
C ASN A 354 50.99 -29.60 -23.54
N ALA A 355 51.55 -29.96 -22.38
CA ALA A 355 52.97 -30.22 -22.18
C ALA A 355 53.31 -31.67 -21.77
N ASP A 356 52.38 -32.63 -21.95
CA ASP A 356 52.68 -34.07 -21.84
C ASP A 356 52.33 -34.80 -23.17
N PRO A 357 53.29 -35.51 -23.80
CA PRO A 357 53.12 -36.20 -25.09
C PRO A 357 52.40 -37.55 -25.04
#